data_AF-A0A3B9QUJ9-F1
#
_entry.id   AF-A0A3B9QUJ9-F1
#
_cell.length_a   1.000
_cell.length_b   1.000
_cell.length_c   1.000
_cell.angle_alpha   90.00
_cell.angle_beta   90.00
_cell.angle_gamma   90.00
#
_symmetry.space_group_name_H-M   'P 1'
#
loop_
_entity.id
_entity.type
_entity.pdbx_description
1 polymer ?
#
loop_
_entity_poly.entity_id
_entity_poly.type
_entity_poly.pdbx_seq_one_letter_code
_entity_poly.pdbx_strand_id
1 'polypeptide(L)'
;MRNFIDRILGYRPDLLIVLIVLGVILALIFPADGTFADVMDWVVKIVIGVLFFLYGARLSTREALNGLMHWRLHLLILAFTFLLFPLIGLALMPLQHAIGEDLYQGILFLCLVPSTVQSSVNFTSIAKGNVPGAIISASASNLIGVFV
;
A
#
# COMPACT_ATOMS: atom_id res chain seq x y z
N MET A 1 -15.82 -0.81 34.74
CA MET A 1 -14.94 -1.65 33.88
C MET A 1 -15.66 -2.24 32.66
N ARG A 2 -16.96 -2.58 32.74
CA ARG A 2 -17.76 -3.11 31.62
C ARG A 2 -17.75 -2.21 30.35
N ASN A 3 -17.81 -0.89 30.52
CA ASN A 3 -17.73 0.10 29.42
C ASN A 3 -16.39 0.13 28.65
N PHE A 4 -15.30 -0.41 29.21
CA PHE A 4 -13.99 -0.45 28.52
C PHE A 4 -13.88 -1.69 27.64
N ILE A 5 -14.36 -2.83 28.14
CA ILE A 5 -14.40 -4.11 27.42
C ILE A 5 -15.41 -4.03 26.27
N ASP A 6 -16.59 -3.44 26.48
CA ASP A 6 -17.59 -3.25 25.42
C ASP A 6 -17.10 -2.27 24.32
N ARG A 7 -16.22 -1.33 24.69
CA ARG A 7 -15.61 -0.35 23.76
C ARG A 7 -14.45 -0.94 22.95
N ILE A 8 -13.76 -1.95 23.50
CA ILE A 8 -12.79 -2.79 22.78
C ILE A 8 -13.51 -3.83 21.89
N LEU A 9 -14.57 -4.47 22.40
CA LEU A 9 -15.37 -5.46 21.68
C LEU A 9 -16.23 -4.85 20.55
N GLY A 10 -16.58 -3.56 20.65
CA GLY A 10 -17.26 -2.81 19.59
C GLY A 10 -16.33 -2.36 18.46
N TYR A 11 -15.01 -2.51 18.62
CA TYR A 11 -14.03 -2.24 17.57
C TYR A 11 -14.01 -3.43 16.62
N ARG A 12 -14.59 -3.29 15.42
CA ARG A 12 -14.40 -4.27 14.36
C ARG A 12 -13.03 -3.98 13.72
N PRO A 13 -11.97 -4.73 14.04
CA PRO A 13 -10.68 -4.47 13.44
C PRO A 13 -10.79 -4.61 11.92
N ASP A 14 -10.12 -3.73 11.20
CA ASP A 14 -10.10 -3.77 9.75
C ASP A 14 -9.58 -5.15 9.29
N LEU A 15 -10.40 -5.85 8.50
CA LEU A 15 -10.12 -7.22 8.11
C LEU A 15 -8.78 -7.35 7.37
N LEU A 16 -8.39 -6.34 6.57
CA LEU A 16 -7.10 -6.34 5.89
C LEU A 16 -5.96 -6.35 6.89
N ILE A 17 -6.00 -5.46 7.89
CA ILE A 17 -4.94 -5.37 8.91
C ILE A 17 -4.85 -6.68 9.68
N VAL A 18 -5.99 -7.26 10.07
CA VAL A 18 -6.03 -8.57 10.76
C VAL A 18 -5.38 -9.65 9.92
N LEU A 19 -5.73 -9.74 8.63
CA LEU A 19 -5.19 -10.76 7.73
C LEU A 19 -3.70 -10.56 7.46
N ILE A 20 -3.20 -9.33 7.33
CA ILE A 20 -1.77 -9.04 7.18
C ILE A 20 -1.00 -9.48 8.43
N VAL A 21 -1.46 -9.09 9.62
CA VAL A 21 -0.81 -9.45 10.88
C VAL A 21 -0.80 -10.96 11.07
N LEU A 22 -1.93 -11.62 10.79
CA LEU A 22 -2.02 -13.08 10.83
C LEU A 22 -1.04 -13.73 9.83
N GLY A 23 -0.94 -13.19 8.61
CA GLY A 23 -0.01 -13.65 7.60
C GLY A 23 1.45 -13.54 8.06
N VAL A 24 1.84 -12.42 8.69
CA VAL A 24 3.18 -12.24 9.27
C VAL A 24 3.44 -13.25 10.38
N ILE A 25 2.49 -13.44 11.30
CA ILE A 25 2.63 -14.44 12.38
C ILE A 25 2.80 -15.85 11.80
N LEU A 26 2.00 -16.21 10.79
CA LEU A 26 2.11 -17.51 10.13
C LEU A 26 3.46 -17.67 9.44
N ALA A 27 3.95 -16.65 8.73
CA ALA A 27 5.25 -16.69 8.06
C ALA A 27 6.43 -16.78 9.06
N LEU A 28 6.29 -16.21 10.26
CA LEU A 28 7.31 -16.34 11.31
C LEU A 28 7.37 -17.76 11.90
N ILE A 29 6.24 -18.44 12.02
CA ILE A 29 6.16 -19.81 12.59
C ILE A 29 6.46 -20.87 11.50
N PHE A 30 5.99 -20.63 10.28
CA PHE A 30 6.10 -21.50 9.13
C PHE A 30 6.73 -20.73 7.96
N PRO A 31 8.05 -20.45 8.01
CA PRO A 31 8.74 -19.74 6.94
C PRO A 31 8.66 -20.56 5.65
N ALA A 32 8.42 -19.85 4.54
CA ALA A 32 8.43 -20.48 3.23
C ALA A 32 9.87 -20.61 2.74
N ASP A 33 10.39 -21.84 2.72
CA ASP A 33 11.75 -22.13 2.28
C ASP A 33 11.78 -23.14 1.12
N GLY A 34 12.86 -23.11 0.35
CA GLY A 34 13.11 -24.01 -0.77
C GLY A 34 12.00 -23.99 -1.83
N THR A 35 11.61 -25.16 -2.33
CA THR A 35 10.61 -25.29 -3.41
C THR A 35 9.26 -24.67 -3.06
N PHE A 36 8.89 -24.62 -1.78
CA PHE A 36 7.64 -23.98 -1.38
C PHE A 36 7.69 -22.46 -1.58
N ALA A 37 8.84 -21.83 -1.33
CA ALA A 37 9.05 -20.42 -1.63
C ALA A 37 8.93 -20.13 -3.14
N ASP A 38 9.53 -20.97 -3.99
CA ASP A 38 9.46 -20.82 -5.45
C ASP A 38 8.02 -20.90 -5.97
N VAL A 39 7.21 -21.83 -5.43
CA VAL A 39 5.80 -21.94 -5.78
C VAL A 39 5.02 -20.72 -5.27
N MET A 40 5.26 -20.27 -4.04
CA MET A 40 4.61 -19.09 -3.48
C MET A 40 4.94 -17.81 -4.25
N ASP A 41 6.17 -17.65 -4.76
CA ASP A 41 6.55 -16.52 -5.61
C ASP A 41 5.68 -16.44 -6.88
N TRP A 42 5.49 -17.57 -7.57
CA TRP A 42 4.57 -17.63 -8.72
C TRP A 42 3.12 -17.35 -8.34
N VAL A 43 2.64 -17.93 -7.23
CA VAL A 43 1.28 -17.69 -6.74
C VAL A 43 1.06 -16.21 -6.45
N VAL A 44 2.01 -15.55 -5.75
CA VAL A 44 1.95 -14.12 -5.45
C VAL A 44 1.89 -13.29 -6.73
N LYS A 45 2.75 -13.58 -7.72
CA LYS A 45 2.74 -12.89 -9.02
C LYS A 45 1.41 -13.03 -9.74
N ILE A 46 0.84 -14.24 -9.79
CA ILE A 46 -0.46 -14.49 -10.41
C ILE A 46 -1.58 -13.74 -9.67
N VAL A 47 -1.61 -13.81 -8.34
CA VAL A 47 -2.62 -13.14 -7.51
C VAL A 47 -2.55 -11.63 -7.68
N ILE A 48 -1.34 -11.04 -7.68
CA ILE A 48 -1.13 -9.61 -7.97
C ILE A 48 -1.63 -9.28 -9.38
N GLY A 49 -1.28 -10.08 -10.39
CA GLY A 49 -1.76 -9.90 -11.75
C GLY A 49 -3.28 -9.90 -11.86
N VAL A 50 -3.95 -10.86 -11.20
CA VAL A 50 -5.42 -10.94 -11.14
C VAL A 50 -6.00 -9.74 -10.39
N LEU A 51 -5.39 -9.31 -9.28
CA LEU A 51 -5.84 -8.15 -8.50
C LEU A 51 -5.83 -6.88 -9.36
N PHE A 52 -4.71 -6.59 -10.03
CA PHE A 52 -4.59 -5.44 -10.92
C PHE A 52 -5.53 -5.56 -12.13
N PHE A 53 -5.70 -6.76 -12.69
CA PHE A 53 -6.65 -6.99 -13.76
C PHE A 53 -8.09 -6.70 -13.33
N LEU A 54 -8.52 -7.18 -12.15
CA LEU A 54 -9.86 -6.93 -11.62
C LEU A 54 -10.08 -5.45 -11.29
N TYR A 55 -9.07 -4.77 -10.76
CA TYR A 55 -9.13 -3.32 -10.54
C TYR A 55 -9.23 -2.54 -11.86
N GLY A 56 -8.47 -2.93 -12.88
CA GLY A 56 -8.59 -2.35 -14.22
C GLY A 56 -9.94 -2.63 -14.87
N ALA A 57 -10.43 -3.87 -14.80
CA ALA A 57 -11.70 -4.28 -15.39
C ALA A 57 -12.92 -3.62 -14.73
N ARG A 58 -12.83 -3.29 -13.44
CA ARG A 58 -13.88 -2.55 -12.72
C ARG A 58 -13.88 -1.04 -13.01
N LEU A 59 -12.82 -0.50 -13.60
CA LEU A 59 -12.69 0.93 -13.85
C LEU A 59 -13.46 1.30 -15.13
N SER A 60 -14.54 2.06 -15.01
CA SER A 60 -15.23 2.56 -16.20
C SER A 60 -14.37 3.62 -16.90
N THR A 61 -14.36 3.63 -18.23
CA THR A 61 -13.59 4.59 -19.04
C THR A 61 -13.93 6.04 -18.67
N ARG A 62 -15.19 6.28 -18.28
CA ARG A 62 -15.70 7.60 -17.89
C ARG A 62 -15.20 8.02 -16.50
N GLU A 63 -15.08 7.10 -15.55
CA GLU A 63 -14.47 7.39 -14.25
C GLU A 63 -12.98 7.66 -14.39
N ALA A 64 -12.25 6.89 -15.20
CA ALA A 64 -10.83 7.14 -15.50
C ALA A 64 -10.62 8.56 -16.06
N LEU A 65 -11.44 8.97 -17.03
CA LEU A 65 -11.40 10.31 -17.65
C LEU A 65 -11.80 11.43 -16.67
N ASN A 66 -12.86 11.24 -15.89
CA ASN A 66 -13.27 12.22 -14.87
C ASN A 66 -12.26 12.32 -13.71
N GLY A 67 -11.56 11.24 -13.38
CA GLY A 67 -10.47 11.26 -12.42
C GLY A 67 -9.31 12.09 -12.91
N LEU A 68 -8.92 11.95 -14.18
CA LEU A 68 -7.87 12.77 -14.80
C LEU A 68 -8.21 14.28 -14.78
N MET A 69 -9.49 14.67 -14.74
CA MET A 69 -9.87 16.09 -14.59
C MET A 69 -9.39 16.71 -13.28
N HIS A 70 -9.11 15.94 -12.23
CA HIS A 70 -8.54 16.45 -10.97
C HIS A 70 -7.00 16.40 -10.97
N TRP A 71 -6.36 16.86 -12.05
CA TRP A 71 -4.91 16.81 -12.24
C TRP A 71 -4.09 17.41 -11.08
N ARG A 72 -4.60 18.45 -10.41
CA ARG A 72 -3.94 19.06 -9.22
C ARG A 72 -3.84 18.07 -8.05
N LEU A 73 -4.87 17.24 -7.86
CA LEU A 73 -4.89 16.21 -6.82
C LEU A 73 -3.90 15.10 -7.16
N HIS A 74 -3.89 14.65 -8.42
CA HIS A 74 -2.94 13.61 -8.88
C HIS A 74 -1.50 14.07 -8.76
N LEU A 75 -1.17 15.29 -9.19
CA LEU A 75 0.17 15.83 -9.05
C LEU A 75 0.59 15.97 -7.59
N LEU A 76 -0.32 16.40 -6.72
CA LEU A 76 -0.02 16.48 -5.29
C LEU A 76 0.30 15.09 -4.74
N ILE A 77 -0.53 14.09 -5.03
CA ILE A 77 -0.31 12.71 -4.56
C ILE A 77 1.00 12.15 -5.12
N LEU A 78 1.26 12.32 -6.43
CA LEU A 78 2.50 11.84 -7.06
C LEU A 78 3.74 12.54 -6.51
N ALA A 79 3.67 13.85 -6.24
CA ALA A 79 4.77 14.58 -5.61
C ALA A 79 5.02 14.07 -4.18
N PHE A 80 3.98 13.74 -3.43
CA PHE A 80 4.18 13.12 -2.11
C PHE A 80 4.82 11.74 -2.24
N THR A 81 4.31 10.89 -3.15
CA THR A 81 4.80 9.51 -3.33
C THR A 81 6.22 9.44 -3.86
N PHE A 82 6.55 10.18 -4.93
CA PHE A 82 7.80 10.01 -5.67
C PHE A 82 8.82 11.14 -5.46
N LEU A 83 8.48 12.16 -4.67
CA LEU A 83 9.44 13.22 -4.32
C LEU A 83 9.56 13.37 -2.80
N LEU A 84 8.46 13.62 -2.09
CA LEU A 84 8.53 13.88 -0.65
C LEU A 84 8.98 12.66 0.15
N PHE A 85 8.38 11.48 -0.05
CA PHE A 85 8.79 10.27 0.68
C PHE A 85 10.24 9.87 0.40
N PRO A 86 10.73 9.85 -0.85
CA PRO A 86 12.15 9.62 -1.12
C PRO A 86 13.08 10.63 -0.44
N LEU A 87 12.72 11.91 -0.44
CA LEU A 87 13.49 12.94 0.29
C LEU A 87 13.50 12.70 1.80
N ILE A 88 12.38 12.26 2.38
CA ILE A 88 12.32 11.84 3.78
C ILE A 88 13.24 10.64 4.01
N GLY A 89 13.20 9.63 3.15
CA GLY A 89 14.09 8.46 3.22
C GLY A 89 15.56 8.85 3.22
N LEU A 90 15.96 9.77 2.34
CA LEU A 90 17.32 10.31 2.30
C LEU A 90 17.66 11.15 3.54
N ALA A 91 16.72 11.95 4.05
CA ALA A 91 16.91 12.72 5.28
C ALA A 91 17.10 11.81 6.51
N LEU A 92 16.60 10.58 6.46
CA LEU A 92 16.80 9.56 7.49
C LEU A 92 18.15 8.82 7.38
N MET A 93 19.02 9.16 6.42
CA MET A 93 20.36 8.56 6.28
C MET A 93 21.17 8.48 7.60
N PRO A 94 21.16 9.47 8.50
CA PRO A 94 21.90 9.35 9.77
C PRO A 94 21.49 8.14 10.61
N LEU A 95 20.25 7.65 10.45
CA LEU A 95 19.72 6.49 11.15
C LEU A 95 20.48 5.20 10.81
N GLN A 96 21.13 5.11 9.65
CA GLN A 96 21.93 3.95 9.23
C GLN A 96 22.97 3.54 10.29
N HIS A 97 23.53 4.51 11.03
CA HIS A 97 24.53 4.24 12.07
C HIS A 97 23.93 3.56 13.31
N ALA A 98 22.62 3.72 13.54
CA ALA A 98 21.91 3.15 14.68
C ALA A 98 21.28 1.79 14.36
N ILE A 99 20.76 1.60 13.15
CA ILE A 99 19.98 0.41 12.76
C ILE A 99 20.70 -0.53 11.79
N GLY A 100 21.86 -0.13 11.27
CA GLY A 100 22.59 -0.87 10.24
C GLY A 100 22.16 -0.50 8.82
N GLU A 101 23.04 -0.79 7.86
CA GLU A 101 22.87 -0.44 6.46
C GLU A 101 21.70 -1.20 5.81
N ASP A 102 21.58 -2.51 6.04
CA ASP A 102 20.54 -3.35 5.45
C ASP A 102 19.12 -2.88 5.83
N LEU A 103 18.91 -2.55 7.11
CA LEU A 103 17.60 -2.07 7.57
C LEU A 103 17.30 -0.67 7.04
N TYR A 104 18.31 0.20 6.95
CA TYR A 104 18.16 1.51 6.33
C TYR A 104 17.79 1.39 4.84
N GLN A 105 18.42 0.49 4.10
CA GLN A 105 18.06 0.22 2.70
C GLN A 105 16.62 -0.26 2.56
N GLY A 106 16.15 -1.11 3.48
CA GLY A 106 14.74 -1.51 3.55
C GLY A 106 13.78 -0.32 3.78
N ILE A 107 14.13 0.59 4.70
CA ILE A 107 13.34 1.82 4.92
C ILE A 107 13.33 2.70 3.68
N LEU A 108 14.49 2.89 3.05
CA LEU A 108 14.60 3.70 1.83
C LEU A 108 13.79 3.09 0.69
N PHE A 109 13.81 1.76 0.53
CA PHE A 109 12.97 1.04 -0.44
C PHE A 109 11.48 1.29 -0.19
N LEU A 110 11.02 1.23 1.07
CA LEU A 110 9.64 1.56 1.43
C LEU A 110 9.26 3.02 1.13
N CYS A 111 10.22 3.94 1.07
CA CYS A 111 9.98 5.33 0.65
C CYS A 111 9.93 5.51 -0.88
N LEU A 112 10.38 4.51 -1.66
CA LEU A 112 10.43 4.56 -3.13
C LEU A 112 9.24 3.83 -3.79
N VAL A 113 8.58 2.91 -3.08
CA VAL A 113 7.45 2.16 -3.63
C VAL A 113 6.20 3.04 -3.86
N PRO A 114 5.37 2.71 -4.85
CA PRO A 114 4.12 3.43 -5.11
C PRO A 114 3.08 3.27 -3.98
N SER A 115 2.04 4.10 -4.02
CA SER A 115 0.97 4.06 -3.00
C SER A 115 0.07 2.83 -3.09
N THR A 116 -0.42 2.32 -1.96
CA THR A 116 -1.34 1.17 -1.90
C THR A 116 -2.79 1.55 -2.24
N VAL A 117 -3.39 0.90 -3.25
CA VAL A 117 -4.77 1.19 -3.68
C VAL A 117 -5.80 1.00 -2.56
N GLN A 118 -5.78 -0.15 -1.89
CA GLN A 118 -6.82 -0.52 -0.94
C GLN A 118 -6.83 0.40 0.31
N SER A 119 -5.67 0.64 0.92
CA SER A 119 -5.58 1.47 2.13
C SER A 119 -5.91 2.94 1.84
N SER A 120 -5.44 3.50 0.71
CA SER A 120 -5.75 4.88 0.34
C SER A 120 -7.24 5.10 0.11
N VAL A 121 -7.94 4.13 -0.48
CA VAL A 121 -9.40 4.18 -0.68
C VAL A 121 -10.14 4.11 0.65
N ASN A 122 -9.76 3.17 1.51
CA ASN A 122 -10.40 2.98 2.81
C ASN A 122 -10.21 4.22 3.71
N PHE A 123 -8.99 4.72 3.84
CA PHE A 123 -8.71 5.91 4.67
C PHE A 123 -9.35 7.18 4.10
N THR A 124 -9.33 7.37 2.78
CA THR A 124 -10.04 8.48 2.15
C THR A 124 -11.55 8.41 2.40
N SER A 125 -12.15 7.21 2.36
CA SER A 125 -13.57 7.01 2.65
C SER A 125 -13.91 7.34 4.10
N ILE A 126 -13.11 6.87 5.06
CA ILE A 126 -13.28 7.18 6.49
C ILE A 126 -13.15 8.69 6.74
N ALA A 127 -12.22 9.35 6.05
CA ALA A 127 -12.03 10.80 6.12
C ALA A 127 -13.10 11.61 5.34
N LYS A 128 -14.08 10.95 4.71
CA LYS A 128 -15.10 11.57 3.83
C LYS A 128 -14.49 12.38 2.67
N GLY A 129 -13.33 11.97 2.18
CA GLY A 129 -12.62 12.59 1.07
C GLY A 129 -13.05 12.06 -0.31
N ASN A 130 -12.29 12.41 -1.34
CA ASN A 130 -12.57 12.03 -2.73
C ASN A 130 -12.13 10.58 -3.02
N VAL A 131 -13.01 9.61 -2.75
CA VAL A 131 -12.77 8.18 -2.97
C VAL A 131 -12.47 7.82 -4.44
N PRO A 132 -13.23 8.30 -5.44
CA PRO A 132 -12.90 8.06 -6.85
C PRO A 132 -11.50 8.59 -7.24
N GLY A 133 -11.15 9.77 -6.74
CA GLY A 133 -9.82 10.35 -6.90
C GLY A 133 -8.72 9.46 -6.33
N ALA A 134 -8.91 8.94 -5.11
CA ALA A 134 -7.96 8.03 -4.47
C ALA A 134 -7.75 6.72 -5.26
N ILE A 135 -8.82 6.12 -5.80
CA ILE A 135 -8.73 4.91 -6.64
C ILE A 135 -7.83 5.17 -7.86
N ILE A 136 -8.09 6.28 -8.55
CA ILE A 136 -7.42 6.59 -9.81
C ILE A 136 -5.98 7.03 -9.56
N SER A 137 -5.73 7.88 -8.56
CA SER A 137 -4.37 8.30 -8.20
C SER A 137 -3.51 7.12 -7.75
N ALA A 138 -4.06 6.21 -6.94
CA ALA A 138 -3.32 5.04 -6.49
C ALA A 138 -3.02 4.08 -7.66
N SER A 139 -3.98 3.88 -8.56
CA SER A 139 -3.75 3.07 -9.77
C SER A 139 -2.70 3.68 -10.69
N ALA A 140 -2.78 5.00 -10.94
CA ALA A 140 -1.81 5.73 -11.75
C ALA A 140 -0.41 5.70 -11.11
N SER A 141 -0.31 5.90 -9.79
CA SER A 141 0.96 5.79 -9.05
C SER A 141 1.58 4.41 -9.17
N ASN A 142 0.79 3.33 -9.07
CA ASN A 142 1.31 1.96 -9.26
C ASN A 142 1.84 1.73 -10.68
N LEU A 143 1.16 2.25 -11.71
CA LEU A 143 1.63 2.14 -13.10
C LEU A 143 2.91 2.96 -13.34
N ILE A 144 2.96 4.19 -12.83
CA ILE A 144 4.13 5.07 -12.97
C ILE A 144 5.33 4.47 -12.22
N GLY A 145 5.12 3.93 -11.02
CA GLY A 145 6.17 3.31 -10.21
C GLY A 145 6.77 2.04 -10.80
N VAL A 146 6.25 1.51 -11.91
CA VAL A 146 6.95 0.46 -12.68
C VAL A 146 8.15 1.04 -13.45
N PHE A 147 8.10 2.32 -13.82
CA PHE A 147 9.10 2.96 -14.68
C PHE A 147 10.03 3.93 -13.92
N VAL A 148 9.58 4.47 -12.78
CA VAL A 148 10.30 5.42 -11.92
C VAL A 148 10.85 4.67 -10.72
#